data_AF-A0A6A4Z954-F1
#
_entry.id   AF-A0A6A4Z954-F1
#
_cell.length_a   1.000
_cell.length_b   1.000
_cell.length_c   1.000
_cell.angle_alpha   90.00
_cell.angle_beta   90.00
_cell.angle_gamma   90.00
#
_symmetry.space_group_name_H-M   'P 1'
#
loop_
_entity.id
_entity.type
_entity.pdbx_description
1 polymer ?
#
loop_
_entity_poly.entity_id
_entity_poly.type
_entity_poly.pdbx_seq_one_letter_code
_entity_poly.pdbx_strand_id
1 'polypeptide(L)'
;MNMLCFRHLGLLLASLGVLDAQCPYAKYNGTFTSDPAYCKLEGAVLCMVDSQCKAVPDKSYFKSNVTKDTTATDILLVKSKAEFIASLPLVVNTYIQFYGNGLRGVGNLSNSTLALLDFENNSVISYDNAVFPASLTRISIAQNNLSVLPTTIPYGQLSEFYGWENKFTALENVDFRNANEVKFTSIPTLTLLKNVSFSTKLTKLYFDKSDFTTFLVDMPTYQVLQKVATFQVSSIDVSVSCVAPNKPMPLKTYTLMMALDPFIKDAGTSTVVPIGAPTEKGGSNIGVILGGIAGGVVLVGIIVGCVVQRRRESKAVEKTREMNETGYRGYTANTLDDTAASGGILRLDVE
;
A
#
# COMPACT_ATOMS: atom_id res chain seq x y z
N MET A 1 -26.75 -23.13 -67.19
CA MET A 1 -27.35 -21.84 -66.81
C MET A 1 -27.32 -21.75 -65.29
N ASN A 2 -26.92 -20.60 -64.76
CA ASN A 2 -26.80 -20.23 -63.33
C ASN A 2 -25.46 -20.54 -62.65
N MET A 3 -24.48 -19.71 -63.00
CA MET A 3 -23.22 -19.53 -62.27
C MET A 3 -23.02 -18.01 -62.12
N LEU A 4 -23.63 -17.40 -61.11
CA LEU A 4 -23.49 -15.97 -60.78
C LEU A 4 -24.16 -15.66 -59.43
N CYS A 5 -23.38 -15.72 -58.35
CA CYS A 5 -23.54 -14.93 -57.13
C CYS A 5 -22.67 -15.56 -56.05
N PHE A 6 -21.44 -15.09 -55.86
CA PHE A 6 -20.70 -15.09 -54.58
C PHE A 6 -19.29 -14.57 -54.87
N ARG A 7 -19.18 -13.28 -55.23
CA ARG A 7 -17.87 -12.64 -55.42
C ARG A 7 -17.81 -11.19 -54.92
N HIS A 8 -18.66 -10.84 -53.96
CA HIS A 8 -18.53 -9.58 -53.21
C HIS A 8 -18.86 -9.82 -51.72
N LEU A 9 -18.02 -10.60 -51.06
CA LEU A 9 -17.83 -10.45 -49.62
C LEU A 9 -16.41 -9.88 -49.42
N GLY A 10 -16.27 -8.63 -49.84
CA GLY A 10 -15.06 -7.85 -49.66
C GLY A 10 -14.86 -7.59 -48.18
N LEU A 11 -13.90 -8.33 -47.61
CA LEU A 11 -12.97 -7.96 -46.55
C LEU A 11 -13.16 -6.53 -45.96
N LEU A 12 -14.20 -6.32 -45.17
CA LEU A 12 -14.21 -5.31 -44.11
C LEU A 12 -13.52 -5.93 -42.89
N LEU A 13 -12.21 -6.17 -43.00
CA LEU A 13 -11.36 -6.25 -41.81
C LEU A 13 -11.29 -4.82 -41.29
N ALA A 14 -12.29 -4.44 -40.50
CA ALA A 14 -12.15 -3.30 -39.61
C ALA A 14 -10.89 -3.58 -38.80
N SER A 15 -9.85 -2.81 -39.08
CA SER A 15 -8.71 -2.65 -38.18
C SER A 15 -9.30 -2.16 -36.87
N LEU A 16 -9.63 -3.10 -35.98
CA LEU A 16 -9.76 -2.84 -34.56
C LEU A 16 -8.37 -2.37 -34.17
N GLY A 17 -8.13 -1.07 -34.32
CA GLY A 17 -6.96 -0.41 -33.79
C GLY A 17 -6.96 -0.79 -32.33
N VAL A 18 -6.00 -1.62 -31.95
CA VAL A 18 -5.65 -1.79 -30.55
C VAL A 18 -5.30 -0.38 -30.13
N LEU A 19 -6.22 0.29 -29.43
CA LEU A 19 -5.91 1.51 -28.70
C LEU A 19 -4.86 1.04 -27.71
N ASP A 20 -3.59 1.20 -28.10
CA ASP A 20 -2.47 0.86 -27.26
C ASP A 20 -2.68 1.65 -25.98
N ALA A 21 -2.96 0.92 -24.89
CA ALA A 21 -3.41 1.54 -23.67
C ALA A 21 -2.32 2.50 -23.23
N GLN A 22 -2.61 3.81 -23.28
CA GLN A 22 -1.64 4.83 -22.97
C GLN A 22 -1.06 4.55 -21.58
N CYS A 23 0.27 4.52 -21.50
CA CYS A 23 0.95 4.20 -20.25
C CYS A 23 0.46 5.15 -19.13
N PRO A 24 -0.16 4.64 -18.04
CA PRO A 24 -0.67 5.48 -16.96
C PRO A 24 0.44 6.26 -16.23
N TYR A 25 1.70 5.87 -16.45
CA TYR A 25 2.87 6.43 -15.83
C TYR A 25 3.63 7.41 -16.73
N ALA A 26 3.06 7.82 -17.88
CA ALA A 26 3.73 8.66 -18.88
C ALA A 26 4.27 10.01 -18.36
N LYS A 27 3.79 10.48 -17.21
CA LYS A 27 4.25 11.71 -16.55
C LYS A 27 5.49 11.55 -15.67
N TYR A 28 5.98 10.32 -15.49
CA TYR A 28 7.10 10.00 -14.61
C TYR A 28 8.24 9.38 -15.42
N ASN A 29 9.47 9.79 -15.14
CA ASN A 29 10.67 9.20 -15.77
C ASN A 29 10.90 7.74 -15.35
N GLY A 30 10.41 7.36 -14.16
CA GLY A 30 10.51 6.01 -13.65
C GLY A 30 9.44 5.75 -12.61
N THR A 31 8.82 4.58 -12.69
CA THR A 31 7.75 4.14 -11.78
C THR A 31 7.99 2.73 -11.28
N PHE A 32 7.91 2.53 -9.97
CA PHE A 32 7.84 1.20 -9.39
C PHE A 32 6.42 0.65 -9.47
N THR A 33 6.26 -0.55 -10.01
CA THR A 33 4.97 -1.25 -10.11
C THR A 33 5.13 -2.77 -10.07
N SER A 34 4.18 -3.42 -9.42
CA SER A 34 4.00 -4.87 -9.39
C SER A 34 2.82 -5.33 -10.25
N ASP A 35 2.16 -4.40 -10.96
CA ASP A 35 1.04 -4.71 -11.84
C ASP A 35 1.54 -5.61 -12.98
N PRO A 36 0.99 -6.84 -13.15
CA PRO A 36 1.44 -7.77 -14.18
C PRO A 36 1.24 -7.26 -15.61
N ALA A 37 0.39 -6.25 -15.83
CA ALA A 37 0.24 -5.60 -17.12
C ALA A 37 1.51 -4.85 -17.56
N TYR A 38 2.31 -4.36 -16.60
CA TYR A 38 3.49 -3.53 -16.84
C TYR A 38 4.79 -4.18 -16.32
N CYS A 39 4.72 -4.98 -15.26
CA CYS A 39 5.82 -5.76 -14.73
C CYS A 39 5.89 -7.13 -15.41
N LYS A 40 6.39 -7.15 -16.64
CA LYS A 40 6.44 -8.36 -17.49
C LYS A 40 7.73 -9.18 -17.36
N LEU A 41 8.67 -8.74 -16.53
CA LEU A 41 9.94 -9.44 -16.37
C LEU A 41 9.71 -10.72 -15.56
N GLU A 42 10.04 -11.88 -16.14
CA GLU A 42 9.78 -13.18 -15.53
C GLU A 42 10.46 -13.29 -14.15
N GLY A 43 9.67 -13.65 -13.13
CA GLY A 43 10.15 -13.81 -11.76
C GLY A 43 10.35 -12.51 -10.97
N ALA A 44 10.19 -11.33 -11.60
CA ALA A 44 10.24 -10.06 -10.89
C ALA A 44 9.03 -9.91 -9.97
N VAL A 45 9.25 -9.49 -8.73
CA VAL A 45 8.19 -9.17 -7.77
C VAL A 45 7.80 -7.69 -7.86
N LEU A 46 8.75 -6.82 -8.21
CA LEU A 46 8.55 -5.38 -8.36
C LEU A 46 9.40 -4.88 -9.53
N CYS A 47 8.78 -4.29 -10.55
CA CYS A 47 9.49 -3.74 -11.69
C CYS A 47 9.65 -2.23 -11.58
N MET A 48 10.75 -1.71 -12.10
CA MET A 48 10.83 -0.30 -12.51
C MET A 48 10.43 -0.22 -13.99
N VAL A 49 9.47 0.63 -14.32
CA VAL A 49 9.08 0.93 -15.70
C VAL A 49 9.31 2.40 -16.02
N ASP A 50 9.58 2.71 -17.29
CA ASP A 50 9.71 4.08 -17.80
C ASP A 50 8.34 4.73 -18.11
N SER A 51 8.36 5.95 -18.68
CA SER A 51 7.17 6.67 -19.12
C SER A 51 6.41 6.00 -20.27
N GLN A 52 7.00 4.99 -20.91
CA GLN A 52 6.36 4.15 -21.93
C GLN A 52 5.89 2.80 -21.36
N CYS A 53 5.93 2.63 -20.03
CA CYS A 53 5.60 1.38 -19.35
C CYS A 53 6.47 0.20 -19.78
N LYS A 54 7.68 0.48 -20.30
CA LYS A 54 8.67 -0.54 -20.60
C LYS A 54 9.51 -0.78 -19.35
N ALA A 55 9.69 -2.05 -19.02
CA ALA A 55 10.56 -2.43 -17.92
C ALA A 55 11.99 -1.92 -18.18
N VAL A 56 12.56 -1.24 -17.18
CA VAL A 56 13.93 -0.77 -17.22
C VAL A 56 14.84 -1.94 -16.83
N PRO A 57 15.75 -2.38 -17.72
CA PRO A 57 16.68 -3.47 -17.41
C PRO A 57 17.49 -3.20 -16.15
N ASP A 58 17.77 -4.25 -15.37
CA ASP A 58 18.59 -4.20 -14.15
C ASP A 58 18.08 -3.26 -13.03
N LYS A 59 16.85 -2.77 -13.13
CA LYS A 59 16.19 -1.93 -12.11
C LYS A 59 14.97 -2.57 -11.47
N SER A 60 14.66 -3.81 -11.85
CA SER A 60 13.59 -4.62 -11.27
C SER A 60 14.13 -5.48 -10.14
N TYR A 61 13.23 -5.88 -9.24
CA TYR A 61 13.52 -6.63 -8.04
C TYR A 61 12.85 -8.00 -8.09
N PHE A 62 13.57 -9.00 -7.60
CA PHE A 62 13.21 -10.40 -7.57
C PHE A 62 13.19 -10.90 -6.13
N LYS A 63 12.65 -12.10 -5.92
CA LYS A 63 12.69 -12.75 -4.60
C LYS A 63 14.13 -12.98 -4.10
N SER A 64 15.09 -13.15 -5.00
CA SER A 64 16.52 -13.24 -4.66
C SER A 64 17.13 -11.93 -4.12
N ASN A 65 16.45 -10.79 -4.30
CA ASN A 65 16.86 -9.52 -3.69
C ASN A 65 16.35 -9.36 -2.25
N VAL A 66 15.52 -10.29 -1.77
CA VAL A 66 15.07 -10.30 -0.38
C VAL A 66 16.16 -10.92 0.48
N THR A 67 16.64 -10.15 1.46
CA THR A 67 17.65 -10.58 2.43
C THR A 67 17.04 -10.69 3.82
N LYS A 68 17.76 -11.23 4.81
CA LYS A 68 17.35 -11.15 6.21
C LYS A 68 18.10 -10.05 6.92
N ASP A 69 17.40 -9.27 7.74
CA ASP A 69 18.03 -8.34 8.67
C ASP A 69 18.57 -9.08 9.92
N THR A 70 19.10 -8.32 10.88
CA THR A 70 19.64 -8.88 12.13
C THR A 70 18.59 -9.52 13.03
N THR A 71 17.30 -9.27 12.78
CA THR A 71 16.16 -9.87 13.48
C THR A 71 15.59 -11.09 12.74
N ALA A 72 16.25 -11.52 11.65
CA ALA A 72 15.80 -12.54 10.72
C ALA A 72 14.51 -12.19 9.95
N THR A 73 14.13 -10.91 9.92
CA THR A 73 13.02 -10.39 9.12
C THR A 73 13.44 -10.30 7.66
N ASP A 74 12.59 -10.79 6.76
CA ASP A 74 12.83 -10.66 5.32
C ASP A 74 12.70 -9.18 4.92
N ILE A 75 13.70 -8.63 4.26
CA ILE A 75 13.76 -7.23 3.83
C ILE A 75 14.03 -7.13 2.33
N LEU A 76 13.22 -6.31 1.65
CA LEU A 76 13.47 -5.85 0.29
C LEU A 76 13.89 -4.37 0.33
N LEU A 77 15.19 -4.13 0.17
CA LEU A 77 15.74 -2.78 0.10
C LEU A 77 15.77 -2.27 -1.34
N VAL A 78 14.89 -1.33 -1.65
CA VAL A 78 14.79 -0.71 -2.97
C VAL A 78 15.75 0.47 -3.01
N LYS A 79 16.77 0.42 -3.89
CA LYS A 79 17.81 1.47 -4.07
C LYS A 79 17.79 2.17 -5.44
N SER A 80 17.10 1.60 -6.42
CA SER A 80 17.01 2.16 -7.78
C SER A 80 16.24 3.49 -7.76
N LYS A 81 16.60 4.43 -8.62
CA LYS A 81 15.89 5.72 -8.67
C LYS A 81 14.58 5.59 -9.45
N ALA A 82 13.51 6.15 -8.89
CA ALA A 82 12.22 6.29 -9.56
C ALA A 82 11.51 7.53 -8.99
N GLU A 83 10.63 8.14 -9.78
CA GLU A 83 9.87 9.33 -9.35
C GLU A 83 8.56 8.96 -8.67
N PHE A 84 8.05 7.75 -8.93
CA PHE A 84 6.73 7.32 -8.45
C PHE A 84 6.71 5.85 -8.06
N ILE A 85 5.84 5.52 -7.12
CA ILE A 85 5.45 4.13 -6.83
C ILE A 85 3.95 3.98 -7.07
N ALA A 86 3.60 3.13 -8.04
CA ALA A 86 2.22 2.89 -8.42
C ALA A 86 1.58 1.74 -7.65
N SER A 87 2.35 0.70 -7.31
CA SER A 87 1.88 -0.45 -6.55
C SER A 87 3.03 -1.16 -5.83
N LEU A 88 2.69 -1.93 -4.80
CA LEU A 88 3.62 -2.75 -4.03
C LEU A 88 3.45 -4.24 -4.36
N PRO A 89 4.54 -5.03 -4.29
CA PRO A 89 4.47 -6.47 -4.55
C PRO A 89 3.59 -7.22 -3.55
N LEU A 90 3.05 -8.37 -3.99
CA LEU A 90 2.34 -9.34 -3.14
C LEU A 90 3.35 -10.30 -2.47
N VAL A 91 4.21 -9.74 -1.62
CA VAL A 91 5.13 -10.53 -0.79
C VAL A 91 4.61 -10.59 0.64
N VAL A 92 4.77 -11.74 1.28
CA VAL A 92 4.36 -11.98 2.67
C VAL A 92 5.57 -11.87 3.59
N ASN A 93 5.34 -11.45 4.84
CA ASN A 93 6.38 -11.38 5.89
C ASN A 93 7.64 -10.60 5.49
N THR A 94 7.53 -9.70 4.51
CA THR A 94 8.65 -8.92 3.99
C THR A 94 8.46 -7.46 4.37
N TYR A 95 9.50 -6.87 4.93
CA TYR A 95 9.64 -5.44 5.13
C TYR A 95 10.19 -4.80 3.85
N ILE A 96 9.52 -3.76 3.33
CA ILE A 96 10.00 -3.05 2.14
C ILE A 96 10.45 -1.65 2.53
N GLN A 97 11.67 -1.29 2.11
CA GLN A 97 12.25 0.03 2.36
C GLN A 97 12.62 0.70 1.04
N PHE A 98 12.10 1.91 0.82
CA PHE A 98 12.49 2.83 -0.24
C PHE A 98 13.38 3.92 0.35
N TYR A 99 14.70 3.70 0.28
CA TYR A 99 15.70 4.62 0.82
C TYR A 99 16.43 5.41 -0.26
N GLY A 100 16.27 6.74 -0.28
CA GLY A 100 17.07 7.62 -1.14
C GLY A 100 16.82 7.47 -2.65
N ASN A 101 15.65 6.95 -3.04
CA ASN A 101 15.31 6.63 -4.43
C ASN A 101 14.90 7.85 -5.26
N GLY A 102 14.73 9.00 -4.63
CA GLY A 102 14.23 10.21 -5.30
C GLY A 102 12.74 10.15 -5.61
N LEU A 103 11.97 9.38 -4.83
CA LEU A 103 10.52 9.32 -4.99
C LEU A 103 9.92 10.71 -4.78
N ARG A 104 9.02 11.09 -5.70
CA ARG A 104 8.28 12.35 -5.69
C ARG A 104 6.80 12.14 -5.40
N GLY A 105 6.29 10.91 -5.56
CA GLY A 105 4.91 10.60 -5.27
C GLY A 105 4.66 9.12 -4.92
N VAL A 106 3.60 8.91 -4.14
CA VAL A 106 3.07 7.60 -3.77
C VAL A 106 1.66 7.44 -4.32
N GLY A 107 1.40 6.34 -5.01
CA GLY A 107 0.10 6.00 -5.60
C GLY A 107 -0.77 5.11 -4.71
N ASN A 108 -1.68 4.38 -5.35
CA ASN A 108 -2.57 3.45 -4.67
C ASN A 108 -1.88 2.11 -4.40
N LEU A 109 -1.51 1.87 -3.15
CA LEU A 109 -0.83 0.67 -2.68
C LEU A 109 -1.79 -0.32 -1.99
N SER A 110 -3.10 -0.05 -1.98
CA SER A 110 -4.11 -0.81 -1.20
C SER A 110 -4.23 -2.29 -1.58
N ASN A 111 -3.82 -2.67 -2.79
CA ASN A 111 -3.86 -4.05 -3.27
C ASN A 111 -2.79 -4.95 -2.64
N SER A 112 -1.85 -4.40 -1.87
CA SER A 112 -0.80 -5.17 -1.20
C SER A 112 -1.24 -5.68 0.18
N THR A 113 -0.57 -6.73 0.65
CA THR A 113 -0.73 -7.31 1.99
C THR A 113 0.42 -6.94 2.94
N LEU A 114 1.25 -5.96 2.56
CA LEU A 114 2.41 -5.56 3.33
C LEU A 114 2.01 -4.94 4.67
N ALA A 115 2.77 -5.31 5.71
CA ALA A 115 2.59 -4.80 7.06
C ALA A 115 3.65 -3.75 7.46
N LEU A 116 4.86 -3.85 6.89
CA LEU A 116 6.02 -3.02 7.23
C LEU A 116 6.52 -2.31 5.95
N LEU A 117 6.48 -0.98 5.94
CA LEU A 117 6.82 -0.19 4.75
C LEU A 117 7.50 1.12 5.15
N ASP A 118 8.69 1.39 4.63
CA ASP A 118 9.41 2.61 4.94
C ASP A 118 9.73 3.41 3.66
N PHE A 119 9.47 4.72 3.70
CA PHE A 119 9.87 5.70 2.70
C PHE A 119 10.82 6.67 3.37
N GLU A 120 12.12 6.52 3.14
CA GLU A 120 13.13 7.28 3.87
C GLU A 120 14.04 8.04 2.92
N ASN A 121 14.45 9.24 3.33
CA ASN A 121 15.40 10.06 2.60
C ASN A 121 14.92 10.40 1.16
N ASN A 122 13.63 10.69 0.99
CA ASN A 122 13.01 11.17 -0.26
C ASN A 122 12.49 12.61 -0.07
N SER A 123 13.39 13.59 -0.15
CA SER A 123 13.16 14.99 0.29
C SER A 123 12.04 15.78 -0.42
N VAL A 124 11.46 15.24 -1.49
CA VAL A 124 10.41 15.86 -2.31
C VAL A 124 9.19 14.95 -2.49
N ILE A 125 9.06 13.91 -1.66
CA ILE A 125 7.97 12.94 -1.76
C ILE A 125 6.63 13.60 -1.37
N SER A 126 5.60 13.37 -2.17
CA SER A 126 4.20 13.69 -1.86
C SER A 126 3.40 12.40 -1.61
N TYR A 127 2.48 12.50 -0.65
CA TYR A 127 1.56 11.43 -0.26
C TYR A 127 0.10 11.76 -0.63
N ASP A 128 -0.15 12.81 -1.42
CA ASP A 128 -1.51 13.33 -1.67
C ASP A 128 -2.43 12.31 -2.36
N ASN A 129 -1.83 11.38 -3.12
CA ASN A 129 -2.55 10.32 -3.84
C ASN A 129 -2.30 8.93 -3.23
N ALA A 130 -1.66 8.88 -2.06
CA ALA A 130 -1.32 7.64 -1.41
C ALA A 130 -2.58 6.95 -0.88
N VAL A 131 -2.70 5.66 -1.16
CA VAL A 131 -3.68 4.79 -0.48
C VAL A 131 -2.91 3.60 0.06
N PHE A 132 -2.85 3.45 1.37
CA PHE A 132 -2.03 2.42 2.01
C PHE A 132 -2.76 1.09 2.16
N PRO A 133 -2.03 -0.04 2.25
CA PRO A 133 -2.61 -1.34 2.60
C PRO A 133 -3.39 -1.30 3.91
N ALA A 134 -4.54 -1.98 3.97
CA ALA A 134 -5.28 -2.17 5.22
C ALA A 134 -4.49 -3.02 6.24
N SER A 135 -3.53 -3.82 5.77
CA SER A 135 -2.62 -4.62 6.59
C SER A 135 -1.44 -3.83 7.17
N LEU A 136 -1.26 -2.57 6.78
CA LEU A 136 -0.09 -1.79 7.17
C LEU A 136 -0.12 -1.51 8.68
N THR A 137 0.83 -2.06 9.42
CA THR A 137 0.96 -1.86 10.87
C THR A 137 2.14 -0.94 11.23
N ARG A 138 3.13 -0.79 10.33
CA ARG A 138 4.28 0.08 10.53
C ARG A 138 4.58 0.90 9.28
N ILE A 139 4.85 2.19 9.49
CA ILE A 139 5.42 3.05 8.46
C ILE A 139 6.47 4.01 9.00
N SER A 140 7.58 4.15 8.26
CA SER A 140 8.53 5.25 8.39
C SER A 140 8.39 6.23 7.23
N ILE A 141 8.34 7.52 7.56
CA ILE A 141 8.44 8.64 6.62
C ILE A 141 9.62 9.55 6.97
N ALA A 142 10.66 8.99 7.58
CA ALA A 142 11.79 9.74 8.09
C ALA A 142 12.62 10.42 7.00
N GLN A 143 13.27 11.53 7.36
CA GLN A 143 14.21 12.22 6.47
C GLN A 143 13.62 12.68 5.13
N ASN A 144 12.30 12.92 5.06
CA ASN A 144 11.61 13.30 3.83
C ASN A 144 11.40 14.81 3.68
N ASN A 145 11.96 15.62 4.58
CA ASN A 145 11.84 17.08 4.54
C ASN A 145 10.37 17.57 4.60
N LEU A 146 9.48 16.78 5.20
CA LEU A 146 8.05 17.08 5.33
C LEU A 146 7.82 18.15 6.40
N SER A 147 6.97 19.14 6.11
CA SER A 147 6.57 20.18 7.07
C SER A 147 5.24 19.89 7.76
N VAL A 148 4.43 18.99 7.21
CA VAL A 148 3.11 18.60 7.73
C VAL A 148 2.97 17.09 7.64
N LEU A 149 2.31 16.48 8.64
CA LEU A 149 1.97 15.06 8.59
C LEU A 149 1.03 14.75 7.41
N PRO A 150 1.34 13.75 6.57
CA PRO A 150 0.44 13.32 5.52
C PRO A 150 -0.92 12.85 6.06
N THR A 151 -2.02 13.35 5.53
CA THR A 151 -3.37 12.97 5.98
C THR A 151 -3.84 11.62 5.42
N THR A 152 -3.16 11.12 4.39
CA THR A 152 -3.47 9.83 3.74
C THR A 152 -2.93 8.62 4.51
N ILE A 153 -2.01 8.83 5.46
CA ILE A 153 -1.49 7.75 6.31
C ILE A 153 -2.56 7.35 7.34
N PRO A 154 -2.91 6.06 7.45
CA PRO A 154 -3.94 5.60 8.38
C PRO A 154 -3.38 5.45 9.80
N TYR A 155 -2.99 6.56 10.46
CA TYR A 155 -2.32 6.54 11.77
C TYR A 155 -3.04 5.67 12.83
N GLY A 156 -4.37 5.70 12.82
CA GLY A 156 -5.21 4.95 13.75
C GLY A 156 -5.06 3.43 13.66
N GLN A 157 -4.45 2.87 12.61
CA GLN A 157 -4.23 1.42 12.48
C GLN A 157 -2.79 0.98 12.80
N LEU A 158 -1.85 1.94 12.91
CA LEU A 158 -0.43 1.65 13.04
C LEU A 158 -0.07 1.21 14.47
N SER A 159 0.74 0.16 14.58
CA SER A 159 1.45 -0.20 15.81
C SER A 159 2.75 0.60 15.98
N GLU A 160 3.39 1.01 14.88
CA GLU A 160 4.66 1.75 14.91
C GLU A 160 4.63 2.89 13.86
N PHE A 161 5.03 4.10 14.27
CA PHE A 161 5.15 5.23 13.36
C PHE A 161 6.46 5.99 13.58
N TYR A 162 7.24 6.16 12.52
CA TYR A 162 8.53 6.83 12.54
C TYR A 162 8.54 8.05 11.61
N GLY A 163 8.56 9.25 12.19
CA GLY A 163 8.59 10.53 11.49
C GLY A 163 9.85 11.37 11.73
N TRP A 164 10.93 10.78 12.23
CA TRP A 164 12.15 11.49 12.65
C TRP A 164 12.85 12.24 11.49
N GLU A 165 13.63 13.27 11.84
CA GLU A 165 14.40 14.11 10.89
C GLU A 165 13.56 14.72 9.75
N ASN A 166 12.32 15.10 10.04
CA ASN A 166 11.50 15.95 9.18
C ASN A 166 11.55 17.42 9.63
N LYS A 167 10.70 18.27 9.03
CA LYS A 167 10.54 19.69 9.37
C LYS A 167 9.15 19.99 9.93
N PHE A 168 8.53 19.02 10.60
CA PHE A 168 7.22 19.21 11.21
C PHE A 168 7.26 20.37 12.20
N THR A 169 6.22 21.19 12.19
CA THR A 169 6.04 22.26 13.17
C THR A 169 4.97 21.93 14.20
N ALA A 170 4.04 21.06 13.82
CA ALA A 170 2.88 20.70 14.61
C ALA A 170 2.49 19.22 14.41
N LEU A 171 1.98 18.59 15.47
CA LEU A 171 1.21 17.35 15.44
C LEU A 171 -0.19 17.64 15.91
N GLU A 172 -1.16 17.56 14.99
CA GLU A 172 -2.55 17.89 15.28
C GLU A 172 -3.53 16.88 14.70
N ASN A 173 -4.55 16.55 15.50
CA ASN A 173 -5.69 15.71 15.08
C ASN A 173 -5.27 14.32 14.62
N VAL A 174 -4.40 13.66 15.39
CA VAL A 174 -3.84 12.34 15.04
C VAL A 174 -4.23 11.29 16.07
N ASP A 175 -4.77 10.17 15.59
CA ASP A 175 -5.07 9.01 16.43
C ASP A 175 -3.90 8.02 16.37
N PHE A 176 -3.18 7.88 17.49
CA PHE A 176 -2.13 6.88 17.70
C PHE A 176 -2.55 5.84 18.75
N ARG A 177 -3.85 5.65 19.01
CA ARG A 177 -4.31 4.70 20.04
C ARG A 177 -3.96 3.25 19.75
N ASN A 178 -3.62 2.89 18.51
CA ASN A 178 -3.11 1.54 18.21
C ASN A 178 -1.58 1.42 18.29
N ALA A 179 -0.86 2.53 18.41
CA ALA A 179 0.60 2.54 18.41
C ALA A 179 1.17 2.06 19.76
N ASN A 180 2.23 1.26 19.69
CA ASN A 180 3.09 0.92 20.81
C ASN A 180 4.39 1.76 20.84
N GLU A 181 4.78 2.32 19.70
CA GLU A 181 5.97 3.17 19.53
C GLU A 181 5.69 4.28 18.51
N VAL A 182 5.97 5.52 18.92
CA VAL A 182 5.86 6.71 18.07
C VAL A 182 7.13 7.55 18.20
N LYS A 183 7.76 7.87 17.05
CA LYS A 183 9.09 8.50 17.02
C LYS A 183 9.14 9.75 16.15
N PHE A 184 9.46 10.88 16.77
CA PHE A 184 9.70 12.20 16.16
C PHE A 184 11.04 12.78 16.63
N THR A 185 12.09 11.97 16.55
CA THR A 185 13.46 12.34 16.94
C THR A 185 14.09 13.37 16.02
N SER A 186 14.94 14.24 16.57
CA SER A 186 15.70 15.24 15.81
C SER A 186 14.83 16.24 15.02
N ILE A 187 13.71 16.71 15.60
CA ILE A 187 12.82 17.70 14.97
C ILE A 187 12.69 18.95 15.87
N PRO A 188 13.66 19.88 15.83
CA PRO A 188 13.62 21.11 16.65
C PRO A 188 12.54 22.10 16.25
N THR A 189 12.00 21.97 15.03
CA THR A 189 10.89 22.81 14.56
C THR A 189 9.55 22.38 15.14
N LEU A 190 9.44 21.16 15.67
CA LEU A 190 8.19 20.62 16.20
C LEU A 190 7.95 21.21 17.60
N THR A 191 7.01 22.14 17.68
CA THR A 191 6.76 22.92 18.91
C THR A 191 5.30 22.83 19.39
N LEU A 192 4.43 22.17 18.62
CA LEU A 192 3.02 22.04 18.92
C LEU A 192 2.57 20.56 18.90
N LEU A 193 1.96 20.12 19.99
CA LEU A 193 1.19 18.87 20.07
C LEU A 193 -0.21 19.19 20.59
N LYS A 194 -1.24 18.87 19.81
CA LYS A 194 -2.64 19.15 20.16
C LYS A 194 -3.56 18.13 19.53
N ASN A 195 -4.61 17.72 20.24
CA ASN A 195 -5.58 16.76 19.69
C ASN A 195 -4.91 15.46 19.18
N VAL A 196 -3.91 14.97 19.91
CA VAL A 196 -3.22 13.70 19.61
C VAL A 196 -3.60 12.70 20.68
N SER A 197 -4.08 11.52 20.26
CA SER A 197 -4.60 10.50 21.18
C SER A 197 -3.67 9.29 21.26
N PHE A 198 -3.40 8.83 22.48
CA PHE A 198 -2.64 7.62 22.76
C PHE A 198 -3.46 6.63 23.61
N SER A 199 -3.11 5.35 23.59
CA SER A 199 -3.72 4.34 24.46
C SER A 199 -2.67 3.66 25.34
N THR A 200 -3.12 2.79 26.26
CA THR A 200 -2.25 2.00 27.12
C THR A 200 -1.33 1.02 26.37
N LYS A 201 -1.51 0.86 25.05
CA LYS A 201 -0.56 0.12 24.20
C LYS A 201 0.77 0.85 24.03
N LEU A 202 0.78 2.18 24.18
CA LEU A 202 1.98 2.99 24.00
C LEU A 202 3.02 2.65 25.07
N THR A 203 4.20 2.24 24.62
CA THR A 203 5.35 1.94 25.49
C THR A 203 6.48 2.95 25.32
N LYS A 204 6.59 3.56 24.15
CA LYS A 204 7.68 4.49 23.81
C LYS A 204 7.17 5.68 23.00
N LEU A 205 7.60 6.87 23.43
CA LEU A 205 7.29 8.13 22.77
C LEU A 205 8.54 9.02 22.76
N TYR A 206 8.98 9.40 21.56
CA TYR A 206 10.24 10.12 21.35
C TYR A 206 10.04 11.47 20.65
N PHE A 207 10.51 12.53 21.32
CA PHE A 207 10.53 13.93 20.92
C PHE A 207 11.83 14.62 21.42
N ASP A 208 12.95 13.90 21.46
CA ASP A 208 14.18 14.25 22.17
C ASP A 208 14.87 15.56 21.75
N LYS A 209 14.46 16.17 20.64
CA LYS A 209 14.93 17.49 20.17
C LYS A 209 13.81 18.50 19.97
N SER A 210 12.60 18.21 20.42
CA SER A 210 11.44 19.09 20.24
C SER A 210 11.15 19.86 21.53
N ASP A 211 11.11 21.18 21.41
CA ASP A 211 10.81 22.12 22.50
C ASP A 211 9.37 22.60 22.37
N PHE A 212 8.45 21.95 23.07
CA PHE A 212 7.02 22.23 22.91
C PHE A 212 6.62 23.53 23.63
N THR A 213 6.08 24.47 22.87
CA THR A 213 5.39 25.66 23.39
C THR A 213 3.89 25.43 23.60
N THR A 214 3.35 24.37 22.99
CA THR A 214 1.98 23.90 23.14
C THR A 214 1.99 22.38 23.27
N PHE A 215 1.47 21.88 24.40
CA PHE A 215 1.31 20.45 24.65
C PHE A 215 -0.07 20.23 25.28
N LEU A 216 -1.09 20.08 24.44
CA LEU A 216 -2.48 19.94 24.84
C LEU A 216 -2.94 18.49 24.62
N VAL A 217 -3.28 17.80 25.71
CA VAL A 217 -3.79 16.42 25.72
C VAL A 217 -5.14 16.33 26.41
N ASP A 218 -5.94 15.32 26.09
CA ASP A 218 -7.14 15.00 26.86
C ASP A 218 -6.81 14.10 28.07
N MET A 219 -7.81 13.87 28.93
CA MET A 219 -7.64 13.09 30.15
C MET A 219 -7.20 11.63 29.89
N PRO A 220 -7.80 10.86 28.95
CA PRO A 220 -7.32 9.52 28.63
C PRO A 220 -5.85 9.50 28.17
N THR A 221 -5.47 10.40 27.28
CA THR A 221 -4.10 10.49 26.78
C THR A 221 -3.12 10.86 27.89
N TYR A 222 -3.49 11.79 28.77
CA TYR A 222 -2.69 12.13 29.94
C TYR A 222 -2.39 10.91 30.83
N GLN A 223 -3.40 10.08 31.12
CA GLN A 223 -3.23 8.88 31.93
C GLN A 223 -2.27 7.86 31.30
N VAL A 224 -2.25 7.77 29.97
CA VAL A 224 -1.29 6.95 29.24
C VAL A 224 0.13 7.50 29.39
N LEU A 225 0.30 8.80 29.18
CA LEU A 225 1.61 9.46 29.28
C LEU A 225 2.22 9.38 30.68
N GLN A 226 1.40 9.34 31.74
CA GLN A 226 1.88 9.10 33.10
C GLN A 226 2.55 7.72 33.26
N LYS A 227 2.14 6.73 32.48
CA LYS A 227 2.55 5.32 32.61
C LYS A 227 3.51 4.84 31.53
N VAL A 228 3.68 5.62 30.45
CA VAL A 228 4.55 5.23 29.34
C VAL A 228 5.99 5.01 29.84
N ALA A 229 6.57 3.88 29.47
CA ALA A 229 7.89 3.45 29.94
C ALA A 229 8.98 4.43 29.46
N THR A 230 8.97 4.75 28.17
CA THR A 230 9.89 5.73 27.59
C THR A 230 9.12 6.98 27.14
N PHE A 231 9.42 8.11 27.78
CA PHE A 231 8.95 9.43 27.39
C PHE A 231 10.16 10.34 27.26
N GLN A 232 10.58 10.65 26.03
CA GLN A 232 11.70 11.53 25.77
C GLN A 232 11.20 12.79 25.10
N VAL A 233 11.48 13.94 25.69
CA VAL A 233 11.15 15.27 25.16
C VAL A 233 12.25 16.24 25.60
N SER A 234 12.62 17.20 24.75
CA SER A 234 13.64 18.20 25.10
C SER A 234 13.10 19.12 26.20
N SER A 235 12.03 19.87 25.89
CA SER A 235 11.36 20.73 26.87
C SER A 235 9.86 20.85 26.57
N ILE A 236 9.10 21.23 27.59
CA ILE A 236 7.68 21.60 27.48
C ILE A 236 7.48 22.87 28.31
N ASP A 237 7.17 23.97 27.63
CA ASP A 237 6.80 25.24 28.24
C ASP A 237 5.43 25.68 27.72
N VAL A 238 4.40 25.41 28.50
CA VAL A 238 3.01 25.81 28.20
C VAL A 238 2.60 27.10 28.90
N SER A 239 3.52 27.85 29.50
CA SER A 239 3.20 29.04 30.30
C SER A 239 2.40 30.09 29.52
N VAL A 240 2.67 30.23 28.23
CA VAL A 240 1.98 31.16 27.33
C VAL A 240 0.73 30.55 26.71
N SER A 241 0.75 29.26 26.39
CA SER A 241 -0.34 28.59 25.66
C SER A 241 -1.46 28.08 26.58
N CYS A 242 -1.20 27.94 27.88
CA CYS A 242 -2.16 27.46 28.88
C CYS A 242 -3.18 28.53 29.27
N VAL A 243 -4.28 28.55 28.52
CA VAL A 243 -5.42 29.42 28.76
C VAL A 243 -6.66 28.62 29.18
N ALA A 244 -7.51 29.22 30.01
CA ALA A 244 -8.82 28.65 30.34
C ALA A 244 -9.62 28.35 29.05
N PRO A 245 -10.37 27.24 29.00
CA PRO A 245 -10.74 26.36 30.11
C PRO A 245 -9.74 25.23 30.41
N ASN A 246 -8.62 25.15 29.70
CA ASN A 246 -7.60 24.12 29.92
C ASN A 246 -6.88 24.36 31.24
N LYS A 247 -6.36 23.29 31.85
CA LYS A 247 -5.66 23.36 33.13
C LYS A 247 -4.23 22.82 33.02
N PRO A 248 -3.25 23.47 33.65
CA PRO A 248 -1.90 22.92 33.73
C PRO A 248 -1.90 21.67 34.61
N MET A 249 -1.26 20.61 34.14
CA MET A 249 -1.19 19.31 34.84
C MET A 249 0.26 18.79 34.83
N PRO A 250 0.78 18.30 35.96
CA PRO A 250 2.14 17.79 36.03
C PRO A 250 2.26 16.47 35.26
N LEU A 251 3.33 16.31 34.49
CA LEU A 251 3.69 15.06 33.81
C LEU A 251 5.19 14.80 33.99
N LYS A 252 5.55 13.85 34.86
CA LYS A 252 6.95 13.57 35.22
C LYS A 252 7.62 14.85 35.75
N THR A 253 8.63 15.38 35.07
CA THR A 253 9.31 16.63 35.41
C THR A 253 8.76 17.86 34.68
N TYR A 254 7.71 17.70 33.87
CA TYR A 254 7.15 18.74 33.01
C TYR A 254 5.75 19.16 33.47
N THR A 255 5.25 20.25 32.90
CA THR A 255 3.85 20.67 33.00
C THR A 255 3.26 20.74 31.60
N LEU A 256 2.11 20.12 31.38
CA LEU A 256 1.37 20.17 30.11
C LEU A 256 -0.03 20.75 30.32
N MET A 257 -0.77 20.95 29.23
CA MET A 257 -2.17 21.36 29.29
C MET A 257 -3.10 20.17 29.14
N MET A 258 -4.11 20.11 30.00
CA MET A 258 -5.21 19.16 29.90
C MET A 258 -6.46 19.85 29.36
N ALA A 259 -7.00 19.31 28.28
CA ALA A 259 -8.31 19.66 27.75
C ALA A 259 -9.43 19.08 28.62
N LEU A 260 -10.54 19.80 28.76
CA LEU A 260 -11.72 19.32 29.50
C LEU A 260 -12.46 18.21 28.73
N ASP A 261 -12.57 18.38 27.41
CA ASP A 261 -13.30 17.45 26.56
C ASP A 261 -12.35 16.40 25.96
N PRO A 262 -12.81 15.14 25.83
CA PRO A 262 -12.06 14.13 25.12
C PRO A 262 -11.93 14.50 23.64
N PHE A 263 -10.74 14.25 23.10
CA PHE A 263 -10.37 14.54 21.73
C PHE A 263 -11.10 13.65 20.73
N ILE A 264 -11.11 12.36 21.02
CA ILE A 264 -11.84 11.38 20.26
C ILE A 264 -13.01 10.94 21.11
N LYS A 265 -14.21 11.28 20.65
CA LYS A 265 -15.42 10.61 21.14
C LYS A 265 -15.29 9.18 20.65
N ASP A 266 -15.10 8.24 21.58
CA ASP A 266 -15.28 6.84 21.24
C ASP A 266 -16.62 6.74 20.49
N ALA A 267 -16.57 6.22 19.27
CA ALA A 267 -17.77 5.87 18.54
C ALA A 267 -18.46 4.84 19.42
N GLY A 268 -19.41 5.29 20.25
CA GLY A 268 -20.04 4.47 21.27
C GLY A 268 -20.40 3.11 20.67
N THR A 269 -20.24 2.02 21.41
CA THR A 269 -21.39 1.57 22.20
C THR A 269 -22.54 2.56 22.14
N SER A 270 -23.21 2.60 21.00
CA SER A 270 -24.58 3.06 20.95
C SER A 270 -25.29 2.19 21.96
N THR A 271 -25.51 2.73 23.16
CA THR A 271 -26.62 2.31 23.99
C THR A 271 -27.81 2.32 23.07
N VAL A 272 -28.20 1.12 22.65
CA VAL A 272 -29.43 0.87 21.91
C VAL A 272 -30.53 1.42 22.80
N VAL A 273 -30.95 2.66 22.52
CA VAL A 273 -32.21 3.16 23.03
C VAL A 273 -33.27 2.24 22.42
N PRO A 274 -34.14 1.60 23.22
CA PRO A 274 -35.22 0.78 22.68
C PRO A 274 -36.03 1.66 21.74
N ILE A 275 -36.01 1.31 20.46
CA ILE A 275 -36.80 1.99 19.43
C ILE A 275 -38.28 1.74 19.79
N GLY A 276 -38.93 2.78 20.30
CA GLY A 276 -40.38 2.89 20.28
C GLY A 276 -40.87 2.87 18.83
N ALA A 277 -41.99 2.18 18.63
CA ALA A 277 -42.60 1.81 17.36
C ALA A 277 -42.60 2.92 16.27
N PRO A 278 -42.44 2.54 14.99
CA PRO A 278 -42.40 3.51 13.89
C PRO A 278 -43.78 4.12 13.64
N THR A 279 -43.82 5.45 13.63
CA THR A 279 -44.93 6.20 13.02
C THR A 279 -44.55 6.45 11.57
N GLU A 280 -45.28 5.81 10.66
CA GLU A 280 -45.19 6.03 9.22
C GLU A 280 -45.52 7.48 8.86
N LYS A 281 -44.62 8.14 8.12
CA LYS A 281 -45.00 9.19 7.17
C LYS A 281 -44.20 9.02 5.89
N GLY A 282 -44.94 8.78 4.82
CA GLY A 282 -44.45 8.46 3.50
C GLY A 282 -43.77 9.62 2.77
N GLY A 283 -42.96 9.23 1.79
CA GLY A 283 -42.30 10.10 0.84
C GLY A 283 -41.72 9.24 -0.29
N SER A 284 -42.58 8.89 -1.24
CA SER A 284 -42.30 8.09 -2.43
C SER A 284 -41.24 8.75 -3.33
N ASN A 285 -40.20 8.00 -3.69
CA ASN A 285 -39.41 8.20 -4.90
C ASN A 285 -39.07 6.83 -5.53
N ILE A 286 -40.09 6.20 -6.10
CA ILE A 286 -39.93 5.10 -7.07
C ILE A 286 -39.82 5.75 -8.46
N GLY A 287 -38.61 5.76 -9.01
CA GLY A 287 -38.35 6.16 -10.38
C GLY A 287 -36.95 5.72 -10.78
N VAL A 288 -36.83 4.98 -11.88
CA VAL A 288 -35.59 4.47 -12.53
C VAL A 288 -35.10 3.08 -12.10
N ILE A 289 -35.95 2.04 -12.24
CA ILE A 289 -35.50 0.64 -12.49
C ILE A 289 -36.43 -0.03 -13.50
N LEU A 290 -36.52 0.48 -14.73
CA LEU A 290 -37.24 -0.17 -15.84
C LEU A 290 -36.55 0.05 -17.20
N GLY A 291 -35.22 -0.14 -17.26
CA GLY A 291 -34.44 0.02 -18.50
C GLY A 291 -33.29 -0.97 -18.71
N GLY A 292 -33.22 -2.06 -17.93
CA GLY A 292 -32.06 -2.96 -17.93
C GLY A 292 -32.30 -4.40 -18.39
N ILE A 293 -33.54 -4.79 -18.73
CA ILE A 293 -33.89 -6.20 -18.93
C ILE A 293 -33.75 -6.63 -20.41
N ALA A 294 -33.92 -5.73 -21.38
CA ALA A 294 -33.80 -6.09 -22.80
C ALA A 294 -32.35 -6.26 -23.28
N GLY A 295 -31.39 -5.50 -22.73
CA GLY A 295 -29.98 -5.59 -23.11
C GLY A 295 -29.27 -6.85 -22.59
N GLY A 296 -29.64 -7.31 -21.39
CA GLY A 296 -29.05 -8.50 -20.79
C GLY A 296 -29.36 -9.79 -21.56
N VAL A 297 -30.57 -9.93 -22.12
CA VAL A 297 -30.98 -11.13 -22.85
C VAL A 297 -30.21 -11.29 -24.17
N VAL A 298 -29.94 -10.20 -24.87
CA VAL A 298 -29.15 -10.24 -26.13
C VAL A 298 -27.69 -10.62 -25.84
N LEU A 299 -27.09 -10.05 -24.78
CA LEU A 299 -25.70 -10.36 -24.43
C LEU A 299 -25.52 -11.82 -24.01
N VAL A 300 -26.45 -12.36 -23.21
CA VAL A 300 -26.44 -13.77 -22.81
C VAL A 300 -26.64 -14.68 -24.02
N GLY A 301 -27.53 -14.32 -24.95
CA GLY A 301 -27.73 -15.07 -26.21
C GLY A 301 -26.46 -15.15 -27.06
N ILE A 302 -25.72 -14.06 -27.18
CA ILE A 302 -24.43 -14.02 -27.92
C ILE A 302 -23.39 -14.89 -27.22
N ILE A 303 -23.27 -14.81 -25.89
CA ILE A 303 -22.30 -15.62 -25.13
C ILE A 303 -22.60 -17.11 -25.29
N VAL A 304 -23.87 -17.52 -25.16
CA VAL A 304 -24.29 -18.91 -25.33
C VAL A 304 -24.04 -19.37 -26.77
N GLY A 305 -24.34 -18.54 -27.77
CA GLY A 305 -24.04 -18.81 -29.19
C GLY A 305 -22.55 -19.04 -29.44
N CYS A 306 -21.69 -18.17 -28.94
CA CYS A 306 -20.23 -18.30 -29.04
C CYS A 306 -19.69 -19.56 -28.35
N VAL A 307 -20.22 -19.92 -27.18
CA VAL A 307 -19.81 -21.15 -26.47
C VAL A 307 -20.23 -22.40 -27.23
N VAL A 308 -21.44 -22.43 -27.80
CA VAL A 308 -21.91 -23.56 -28.61
C VAL A 308 -21.10 -23.69 -29.91
N GLN A 309 -20.77 -22.59 -30.56
CA GLN A 309 -19.96 -22.60 -31.78
C GLN A 309 -18.53 -23.10 -31.51
N ARG A 310 -17.88 -22.61 -30.44
CA ARG A 310 -16.56 -23.12 -30.03
C ARG A 310 -16.57 -24.61 -29.71
N ARG A 311 -17.61 -25.09 -29.02
CA ARG A 311 -17.76 -26.53 -28.75
C ARG A 311 -17.95 -27.36 -30.02
N ARG A 312 -18.58 -26.81 -31.06
CA ARG A 312 -18.70 -27.50 -32.36
C ARG A 312 -17.37 -27.60 -33.09
N GLU A 313 -16.54 -26.55 -33.03
CA GLU A 313 -15.22 -26.55 -33.65
C GLU A 313 -14.24 -27.50 -32.93
N SER A 314 -14.28 -27.57 -31.59
CA SER A 314 -13.45 -28.52 -30.84
C SER A 314 -13.74 -29.98 -31.20
N LYS A 315 -15.01 -30.34 -31.46
CA LYS A 315 -15.38 -31.70 -31.89
C LYS A 315 -14.89 -32.05 -33.30
N ALA A 316 -14.68 -31.05 -34.17
CA ALA A 316 -14.09 -31.28 -35.50
C ALA A 316 -12.58 -31.54 -35.44
N VAL A 317 -11.89 -30.88 -34.49
CA VAL A 317 -10.44 -31.06 -34.26
C VAL A 317 -10.15 -32.43 -33.62
N GLU A 318 -10.98 -32.88 -32.69
CA GLU A 318 -10.80 -34.18 -32.02
C GLU A 318 -10.92 -35.36 -32.99
N LYS A 319 -11.85 -35.29 -33.97
CA LYS A 319 -11.97 -36.31 -35.03
C LYS A 319 -10.77 -36.34 -35.99
N THR A 320 -10.01 -35.24 -36.10
CA THR A 320 -8.79 -35.19 -36.91
C THR A 320 -7.59 -35.75 -36.14
N ARG A 321 -7.61 -35.67 -34.80
CA ARG A 321 -6.51 -36.12 -33.95
C ARG A 321 -6.47 -37.65 -33.81
N GLU A 322 -7.63 -38.33 -33.78
CA GLU A 322 -7.67 -39.81 -33.75
C GLU A 322 -7.11 -40.45 -35.04
N MET A 323 -7.12 -39.77 -36.19
CA MET A 323 -6.55 -40.32 -37.44
C MET A 323 -5.02 -40.25 -37.53
N ASN A 324 -4.35 -39.50 -36.65
CA ASN A 324 -2.89 -39.35 -36.68
C ASN A 324 -2.14 -40.17 -35.61
N GLU A 325 -2.85 -40.80 -34.67
CA GLU A 325 -2.21 -41.47 -33.51
C GLU A 325 -1.97 -42.99 -33.72
N THR A 326 -2.33 -43.55 -34.87
CA THR A 326 -1.97 -44.93 -35.27
C THR A 326 -0.59 -45.08 -35.93
N GLY A 327 0.18 -43.99 -36.08
CA GLY A 327 1.38 -43.97 -36.93
C GLY A 327 2.76 -43.96 -36.25
N TYR A 328 2.88 -43.78 -34.93
CA TYR A 328 4.20 -43.55 -34.32
C TYR A 328 4.42 -44.36 -33.04
N ARG A 329 4.75 -45.64 -33.22
CA ARG A 329 5.32 -46.51 -32.18
C ARG A 329 6.62 -47.10 -32.71
N GLY A 330 7.75 -46.62 -32.21
CA GLY A 330 9.06 -47.22 -32.47
C GLY A 330 10.20 -46.53 -31.73
N TYR A 331 10.79 -47.28 -30.77
CA TYR A 331 12.21 -47.31 -30.33
C TYR A 331 12.85 -46.00 -29.80
N THR A 332 13.61 -45.89 -28.71
CA THR A 332 14.53 -46.72 -27.88
C THR A 332 14.66 -46.03 -26.50
N ALA A 333 14.72 -46.67 -25.33
CA ALA A 333 15.78 -47.48 -24.69
C ALA A 333 17.13 -46.76 -24.38
N ASN A 334 17.50 -46.80 -23.08
CA ASN A 334 18.84 -46.76 -22.46
C ASN A 334 19.52 -45.38 -22.31
N THR A 335 20.31 -45.01 -21.29
CA THR A 335 20.90 -45.61 -20.05
C THR A 335 21.84 -44.55 -19.41
N LEU A 336 22.18 -44.70 -18.11
CA LEU A 336 23.50 -44.40 -17.48
C LEU A 336 23.95 -42.91 -17.42
N ASP A 337 24.68 -42.38 -16.43
CA ASP A 337 25.36 -42.88 -15.23
C ASP A 337 25.72 -41.69 -14.31
N ASP A 338 26.19 -42.03 -13.11
CA ASP A 338 26.85 -41.24 -12.06
C ASP A 338 27.82 -40.10 -12.49
N THR A 339 28.06 -39.12 -11.60
CA THR A 339 29.38 -38.91 -10.91
C THR A 339 29.40 -37.62 -10.07
N ALA A 340 29.99 -37.75 -8.88
CA ALA A 340 30.21 -36.76 -7.82
C ALA A 340 31.36 -35.75 -8.07
N ALA A 341 31.30 -34.60 -7.39
CA ALA A 341 32.45 -33.82 -6.85
C ALA A 341 31.85 -32.69 -5.97
N SER A 342 32.03 -32.58 -4.64
CA SER A 342 33.24 -32.44 -3.81
C SER A 342 34.07 -31.16 -4.07
N GLY A 343 34.13 -30.28 -3.05
CA GLY A 343 35.10 -29.19 -2.90
C GLY A 343 34.50 -27.80 -3.10
N GLY A 344 34.68 -26.80 -2.21
CA GLY A 344 35.52 -26.70 -1.04
C GLY A 344 35.17 -25.46 -0.21
N ILE A 345 35.51 -25.55 1.07
CA ILE A 345 35.38 -24.52 2.10
C ILE A 345 36.56 -23.56 1.95
N LEU A 346 36.31 -22.26 1.78
CA LEU A 346 37.31 -21.22 1.97
C LEU A 346 37.02 -20.46 3.26
N ARG A 347 37.89 -20.73 4.23
CA ARG A 347 38.13 -19.98 5.47
C ARG A 347 38.93 -18.72 5.11
N LEU A 348 38.49 -17.56 5.58
CA LEU A 348 39.26 -16.31 5.54
C LEU A 348 39.36 -15.80 6.97
N ASP A 349 40.51 -16.04 7.60
CA ASP A 349 41.02 -15.32 8.77
C ASP A 349 41.71 -14.05 8.24
N VAL A 350 41.25 -12.85 8.61
CA VAL A 350 41.84 -11.92 9.59
C VAL A 350 43.30 -11.53 9.32
N GLU A 351 43.49 -10.28 8.88
CA GLU A 351 44.39 -9.30 9.49
C GLU A 351 43.70 -7.94 9.52
#